data_AF-E0AHB5-F1
#
_entry.id   AF-E0AHB5-F1
#
_cell.length_a   1.000
_cell.length_b   1.000
_cell.length_c   1.000
_cell.angle_alpha   90.00
_cell.angle_beta   90.00
_cell.angle_gamma   90.00
#
_symmetry.space_group_name_H-M   'P 1'
#
loop_
_entity.id
_entity.type
_entity.pdbx_description
1 polymer ?
#
loop_
_entity_poly.entity_id
_entity_poly.type
_entity_poly.pdbx_seq_one_letter_code
_entity_poly.pdbx_strand_id
1 'polypeptide(L)'
;MDVPFQNPDVLRLAELQVNPILDALNNAFDEFSRVVKARPSLTTAVIVENIREELIGFVNVITMQMNTGNVTGLVNHLLDAQNMTQKIIMVTRKIRFENGCRGFHVTD
;
A
#
# COMPACT_ATOMS: atom_id res chain seq x y z
N MET A 1 16.98 -1.32 32.62
CA MET A 1 16.97 -1.67 31.19
C MET A 1 17.14 -0.38 30.45
N ASP A 2 18.30 -0.17 29.86
CA ASP A 2 18.52 0.96 28.97
C ASP A 2 17.62 0.78 27.76
N VAL A 3 16.57 1.60 27.67
CA VAL A 3 15.76 1.70 26.46
C VAL A 3 16.75 2.14 25.38
N PRO A 4 17.02 1.32 24.34
CA PRO A 4 17.98 1.69 23.31
C PRO A 4 17.48 3.01 22.75
N PHE A 5 18.31 4.05 22.91
CA PHE A 5 18.03 5.42 22.47
C PHE A 5 17.34 5.37 21.12
N GLN A 6 16.03 5.61 21.12
CA GLN A 6 15.29 6.00 19.93
C GLN A 6 16.05 7.19 19.41
N ASN A 7 16.90 7.00 18.41
CA ASN A 7 17.56 8.13 17.79
C ASN A 7 16.42 9.01 17.25
N PRO A 8 16.19 10.21 17.82
CA PRO A 8 15.05 11.03 17.47
C PRO A 8 15.09 11.41 15.98
N ASP A 9 16.29 11.46 15.40
CA ASP A 9 16.48 11.69 13.97
C ASP A 9 15.93 10.51 13.15
N VAL A 10 16.11 9.27 13.60
CA VAL A 10 15.59 8.08 12.91
C VAL A 10 14.07 8.01 13.00
N LEU A 11 13.49 8.30 14.17
CA LEU A 11 12.03 8.39 14.31
C LEU A 11 11.47 9.47 13.38
N ARG A 12 12.04 10.67 13.41
CA ARG A 12 11.61 11.79 12.56
C ARG A 12 11.74 11.46 11.07
N LEU A 13 12.83 10.81 10.66
CA LEU A 13 13.01 10.38 9.27
C LEU A 13 11.95 9.35 8.88
N ALA A 14 11.62 8.39 9.75
CA ALA A 14 10.57 7.41 9.50
C ALA A 14 9.19 8.07 9.41
N GLU A 15 8.85 8.99 10.31
CA GLU A 15 7.59 9.76 10.29
C GLU A 15 7.42 10.54 8.99
N LEU A 16 8.49 11.15 8.47
CA LEU A 16 8.47 11.88 7.19
C LEU A 16 8.17 10.96 5.99
N GLN A 17 8.41 9.65 6.10
CA GLN A 17 8.13 8.69 5.04
C GLN A 17 6.70 8.13 5.09
N VAL A 18 5.97 8.33 6.19
CA VAL A 18 4.62 7.77 6.37
C VAL A 18 3.66 8.22 5.28
N ASN A 19 3.47 9.54 5.13
CA ASN A 19 2.50 10.07 4.17
C ASN A 19 2.88 9.73 2.71
N PRO A 20 4.12 9.94 2.23
CA PRO A 20 4.49 9.55 0.88
C PRO A 20 4.26 8.07 0.56
N ILE A 21 4.53 7.18 1.51
CA ILE A 21 4.35 5.73 1.32
C ILE A 21 2.86 5.37 1.29
N LEU A 22 2.07 5.90 2.22
CA LEU A 22 0.63 5.65 2.26
C LEU A 22 -0.07 6.24 1.03
N ASP A 23 0.33 7.43 0.57
CA ASP A 23 -0.19 8.05 -0.65
C ASP A 23 0.16 7.22 -1.89
N ALA A 24 1.41 6.76 -2.01
CA ALA A 24 1.82 5.90 -3.11
C ALA A 24 1.04 4.58 -3.15
N LEU A 25 0.84 3.98 -1.97
CA LEU A 25 0.09 2.75 -1.82
C LEU A 25 -1.39 2.95 -2.19
N ASN A 26 -2.00 4.04 -1.74
CA ASN A 26 -3.39 4.38 -2.04
C ASN A 26 -3.58 4.66 -3.55
N ASN A 27 -2.67 5.42 -4.17
CA ASN A 27 -2.69 5.69 -5.60
C ASN A 27 -2.56 4.40 -6.44
N ALA A 28 -1.68 3.47 -6.03
CA ALA A 28 -1.55 2.17 -6.69
C ALA A 28 -2.85 1.35 -6.59
N PHE A 29 -3.52 1.38 -5.43
CA PHE A 29 -4.82 0.73 -5.24
C PHE A 29 -5.94 1.37 -6.06
N ASP A 30 -5.98 2.69 -6.16
CA ASP A 30 -6.96 3.40 -6.99
C ASP A 30 -6.79 3.06 -8.47
N GLU A 31 -5.55 2.98 -8.96
CA GLU A 31 -5.25 2.52 -10.31
C GLU A 31 -5.68 1.07 -10.53
N PHE A 32 -5.32 0.16 -9.61
CA PHE A 32 -5.75 -1.24 -9.65
C PHE A 32 -7.28 -1.35 -9.72
N SER A 33 -7.97 -0.63 -8.84
CA SER A 33 -9.43 -0.57 -8.77
C SER A 33 -10.07 -0.09 -10.07
N ARG A 34 -9.46 0.89 -10.75
CA ARG A 34 -9.89 1.34 -12.09
C ARG A 34 -9.69 0.27 -13.14
N VAL A 35 -8.52 -0.37 -13.17
CA VAL A 35 -8.19 -1.41 -14.16
C VAL A 35 -9.11 -2.62 -14.05
N VAL A 36 -9.44 -3.07 -12.84
CA VAL A 36 -10.34 -4.22 -12.67
C VAL A 36 -11.80 -3.89 -12.95
N LYS A 37 -12.23 -2.63 -12.78
CA LYS A 37 -13.58 -2.18 -13.15
C LYS A 37 -13.86 -2.30 -14.66
N ALA A 38 -12.84 -2.31 -15.51
CA ALA A 38 -13.01 -2.56 -16.94
C ALA A 38 -13.52 -3.99 -17.24
N ARG A 39 -13.33 -4.94 -16.32
CA ARG A 39 -13.90 -6.28 -16.40
C ARG A 39 -14.22 -6.81 -14.99
N PRO A 40 -15.37 -6.41 -14.40
CA PRO A 40 -15.73 -6.85 -13.07
C PRO A 40 -15.96 -8.36 -13.06
N SER A 41 -15.35 -9.02 -12.09
CA SER A 41 -15.59 -10.43 -11.75
C SER A 41 -15.67 -10.56 -10.24
N LEU A 42 -16.29 -11.64 -9.77
CA LEU A 42 -16.33 -11.94 -8.33
C LEU A 42 -14.91 -12.02 -7.75
N THR A 43 -14.00 -12.69 -8.46
CA THR A 43 -12.59 -12.81 -8.05
C THR A 43 -11.91 -11.45 -7.92
N THR A 44 -12.07 -10.56 -8.90
CA THR A 44 -11.47 -9.22 -8.83
C THR A 44 -12.09 -8.36 -7.73
N ALA A 45 -13.39 -8.49 -7.47
CA ALA A 45 -14.06 -7.77 -6.38
C ALA A 45 -13.50 -8.19 -5.01
N VAL A 46 -13.32 -9.49 -4.79
CA VAL A 46 -12.69 -10.01 -3.57
C VAL A 46 -11.25 -9.51 -3.43
N ILE A 47 -10.46 -9.48 -4.52
CA ILE A 47 -9.09 -8.96 -4.45
C ILE A 47 -9.07 -7.47 -4.09
N VAL A 48 -9.96 -6.67 -4.69
CA VAL A 48 -10.08 -5.24 -4.35
C VAL A 48 -10.41 -5.06 -2.87
N GLU A 49 -11.35 -5.84 -2.34
CA GLU A 49 -11.74 -5.70 -0.93
C GLU A 49 -10.63 -6.16 0.02
N ASN A 50 -9.95 -7.27 -0.29
CA ASN A 50 -8.81 -7.72 0.50
C ASN A 50 -7.69 -6.66 0.54
N ILE A 51 -7.38 -6.04 -0.61
CA ILE A 51 -6.38 -4.96 -0.63
C ILE A 51 -6.88 -3.76 0.18
N ARG A 52 -8.17 -3.40 0.10
CA ARG A 52 -8.76 -2.32 0.90
C ARG A 52 -8.61 -2.59 2.40
N GLU A 53 -8.93 -3.80 2.85
CA GLU A 53 -8.77 -4.20 4.25
C GLU A 53 -7.30 -4.13 4.70
N GLU A 54 -6.37 -4.58 3.85
CA GLU A 54 -4.93 -4.44 4.12
C GLU A 54 -4.48 -2.97 4.21
N LEU A 55 -4.99 -2.08 3.35
CA LEU A 55 -4.71 -0.64 3.42
C LEU A 55 -5.14 -0.03 4.77
N ILE A 56 -6.36 -0.34 5.20
CA ILE A 56 -6.88 0.09 6.49
C ILE A 56 -6.01 -0.48 7.62
N GLY A 57 -5.60 -1.74 7.50
CA GLY A 57 -4.64 -2.39 8.39
C GLY A 57 -3.32 -1.62 8.50
N PHE A 58 -2.72 -1.26 7.37
CA PHE A 58 -1.48 -0.46 7.35
C PHE A 58 -1.66 0.88 8.04
N VAL A 59 -2.71 1.63 7.73
CA VAL A 59 -2.98 2.94 8.36
C VAL A 59 -3.12 2.81 9.87
N ASN A 60 -3.89 1.83 10.35
CA ASN A 60 -4.11 1.62 11.77
C ASN A 60 -2.82 1.25 12.50
N VAL A 61 -2.06 0.30 11.95
CA VAL A 61 -0.83 -0.16 12.57
C VAL A 61 0.23 0.92 12.54
N ILE A 62 0.44 1.61 11.42
CA ILE A 62 1.40 2.73 11.31
C ILE A 62 1.03 3.84 12.31
N THR A 63 -0.25 4.19 12.43
CA THR A 63 -0.73 5.17 13.42
C THR A 63 -0.40 4.73 14.84
N MET A 64 -0.61 3.46 15.17
CA MET A 64 -0.24 2.90 16.47
C MET A 64 1.28 2.96 16.71
N GLN A 65 2.11 2.63 15.71
CA GLN A 65 3.56 2.70 15.86
C GLN A 65 4.05 4.14 16.04
N MET A 66 3.45 5.11 15.34
CA MET A 66 3.73 6.54 15.54
C MET A 66 3.37 6.98 16.97
N ASN A 67 2.16 6.65 17.44
CA ASN A 67 1.70 7.03 18.78
C ASN A 67 2.53 6.39 19.92
N THR A 68 3.13 5.22 19.68
CA THR A 68 3.97 4.52 20.67
C THR A 68 5.46 4.88 20.56
N GLY A 69 5.86 5.62 19.52
CA GLY A 69 7.27 5.89 19.22
C GLY A 69 8.06 4.63 18.83
N ASN A 70 7.40 3.52 18.48
CA ASN A 70 8.09 2.29 18.10
C ASN A 70 8.65 2.39 16.68
N VAL A 71 9.86 2.95 16.57
CA VAL A 71 10.59 3.16 15.30
C VAL A 71 10.75 1.86 14.52
N THR A 72 11.14 0.77 15.19
CA THR A 72 11.37 -0.53 14.51
C THR A 72 10.07 -1.05 13.90
N GLY A 73 8.97 -1.00 14.66
CA GLY A 73 7.65 -1.36 14.15
C GLY A 73 7.24 -0.47 12.97
N LEU A 74 7.42 0.84 13.11
CA LEU A 74 7.08 1.82 12.08
C LEU A 74 7.83 1.53 10.77
N VAL A 75 9.16 1.43 10.82
CA VAL A 75 10.00 1.18 9.64
C VAL A 75 9.64 -0.15 8.96
N ASN A 76 9.39 -1.21 9.73
CA ASN A 76 8.99 -2.49 9.17
C ASN A 76 7.65 -2.39 8.41
N HIS A 77 6.64 -1.75 9.01
CA HIS A 77 5.34 -1.59 8.34
C HIS A 77 5.39 -0.64 7.14
N LEU A 78 6.29 0.36 7.15
CA LEU A 78 6.54 1.20 5.98
C LEU A 78 7.20 0.41 4.84
N LEU A 79 8.15 -0.47 5.14
CA LEU A 79 8.74 -1.38 4.14
C LEU A 79 7.71 -2.36 3.59
N ASP A 80 6.84 -2.91 4.44
CA ASP A 80 5.74 -3.79 4.02
C ASP A 80 4.75 -3.05 3.10
N ALA A 81 4.38 -1.82 3.44
CA ALA A 81 3.53 -0.97 2.62
C ALA A 81 4.17 -0.65 1.26
N GLN A 82 5.47 -0.37 1.21
CA GLN A 82 6.22 -0.18 -0.05
C GLN A 82 6.22 -1.47 -0.89
N ASN A 83 6.49 -2.62 -0.27
CA ASN A 83 6.47 -3.92 -0.94
C ASN A 83 5.08 -4.22 -1.52
N MET A 84 4.03 -3.92 -0.75
CA MET A 84 2.65 -4.06 -1.20
C MET A 84 2.33 -3.13 -2.38
N THR A 85 2.78 -1.88 -2.32
CA THR A 85 2.64 -0.91 -3.43
C THR A 85 3.21 -1.47 -4.72
N GLN A 86 4.44 -2.01 -4.69
CA GLN A 86 5.07 -2.61 -5.87
C GLN A 86 4.31 -3.83 -6.41
N LYS A 87 3.81 -4.69 -5.51
CA LYS A 87 2.98 -5.84 -5.91
C LYS A 87 1.69 -5.40 -6.60
N ILE A 88 0.99 -4.39 -6.04
CA ILE A 88 -0.23 -3.84 -6.63
C ILE A 88 0.08 -3.27 -8.02
N ILE A 89 1.16 -2.50 -8.18
CA ILE A 89 1.58 -1.96 -9.49
C ILE A 89 1.84 -3.08 -10.49
N MET A 90 2.58 -4.13 -10.10
CA MET A 90 2.88 -5.26 -10.97
C MET A 90 1.62 -5.99 -11.43
N VAL A 91 0.70 -6.28 -10.50
CA VAL A 91 -0.57 -6.95 -10.81
C VAL A 91 -1.44 -6.06 -11.71
N THR A 92 -1.52 -4.76 -11.41
CA THR A 92 -2.25 -3.77 -12.21
C THR A 92 -1.78 -3.77 -13.65
N ARG A 93 -0.46 -3.73 -13.89
CA ARG A 93 0.14 -3.79 -15.23
C ARG A 93 -0.22 -5.09 -15.95
N LYS A 94 -0.17 -6.22 -15.25
CA LYS A 94 -0.55 -7.53 -15.82
C LYS A 94 -2.02 -7.56 -16.24
N ILE A 95 -2.94 -7.12 -15.38
CA ILE A 95 -4.37 -7.09 -15.71
C ILE A 95 -4.66 -6.10 -16.83
N ARG A 96 -4.01 -4.92 -16.83
CA ARG A 96 -4.13 -3.94 -17.91
C ARG A 96 -3.71 -4.55 -19.25
N PHE A 97 -2.61 -5.29 -19.29
CA PHE A 97 -2.18 -6.01 -20.48
C PHE A 97 -3.18 -7.08 -20.92
N GLU A 98 -3.68 -7.91 -19.99
CA GLU A 98 -4.69 -8.94 -20.29
C GLU A 98 -6.01 -8.35 -20.81
N ASN A 99 -6.45 -7.22 -20.25
CA ASN A 99 -7.60 -6.46 -20.73
C ASN A 99 -7.35 -5.94 -22.16
N GLY A 100 -6.18 -5.34 -22.41
CA GLY A 100 -5.78 -4.84 -23.73
C GLY A 100 -5.73 -5.92 -24.80
N CYS A 101 -5.13 -7.08 -24.50
CA CYS A 101 -5.12 -8.23 -25.43
C CYS A 101 -6.53 -8.72 -25.81
N ARG A 102 -7.52 -8.48 -24.95
CA ARG A 102 -8.92 -8.85 -25.17
C ARG A 102 -9.75 -7.72 -25.75
N GLY A 103 -9.14 -6.58 -26.09
CA GLY A 103 -9.80 -5.42 -26.66
C GLY A 103 -10.45 -4.47 -25.65
N PHE A 104 -10.34 -4.74 -24.34
CA PHE A 104 -10.84 -3.85 -23.30
C PHE A 104 -9.80 -2.75 -23.03
N HIS A 105 -10.16 -1.51 -23.34
CA HIS A 105 -9.32 -0.36 -23.05
C HIS A 105 -9.68 0.20 -21.67
N VAL A 106 -8.69 0.27 -20.78
CA VAL A 106 -8.79 1.08 -19.56
C VAL A 106 -8.34 2.48 -19.96
N THR A 107 -9.25 3.44 -20.00
CA THR A 107 -8.88 4.87 -20.14
C THR A 107 -8.29 5.36 -18.82
N ASP A 108 -7.18 6.10 -18.91
CA ASP A 108 -6.50 6.71 -17.76
C ASP A 108 -7.35 7.77 -17.06
#